data_AF-A0A8H3V065-F1
#
_entry.id   AF-A0A8H3V065-F1
#
_cell.length_a   1.000
_cell.length_b   1.000
_cell.length_c   1.000
_cell.angle_alpha   90.00
_cell.angle_beta   90.00
_cell.angle_gamma   90.00
#
_symmetry.space_group_name_H-M   'P 1'
#
loop_
_entity.id
_entity.type
_entity.pdbx_description
1 polymer ?
#
loop_
_entity_poly.entity_id
_entity_poly.type
_entity_poly.pdbx_seq_one_letter_code
_entity_poly.pdbx_strand_id
1 'polypeptide(L)'
;MTEYGGNYGNYSNTTYSAGGGAGGGGFLTGGSQNSPSGGADVKNDSLRPVTIKQLNASETQDNTNFTIDNSPISQVTFVGQVRNISQQTTNITYKIDDGTGTLEAKLWIDPDADESTRPAVSENTYVRCWGKLKCFNNKRHVGCHFLRPITDMNEISFHLLEATAVHLHFTKGPPAGKGGAQNGGGAAQQNGGAADFGGGANGALPPGTSAVARKVYNVILNTPQSNEGLHMHDIATRLGMNTADVGKGSDELLEQGLIYTTVDDQTWAILNTGNF
;
A
#
# COMPACT_ATOMS: atom_id res chain seq x y z
N MET A 1 -40.94 28.90 -7.58
CA MET A 1 -40.90 28.31 -6.24
C MET A 1 -41.29 26.86 -6.42
N THR A 2 -40.29 26.00 -6.62
CA THR A 2 -40.51 24.56 -6.83
C THR A 2 -39.30 23.84 -6.28
N GLU A 3 -39.61 22.79 -5.54
CA GLU A 3 -38.89 22.24 -4.40
C GLU A 3 -37.94 21.11 -4.83
N TYR A 4 -36.75 21.07 -4.24
CA TYR A 4 -35.75 20.02 -4.40
C TYR A 4 -36.12 18.83 -3.49
N GLY A 5 -36.37 17.66 -4.06
CA GLY A 5 -36.52 16.39 -3.34
C GLY A 5 -35.50 15.36 -3.83
N GLY A 6 -34.46 15.11 -3.02
CA GLY A 6 -33.42 14.14 -3.28
C GLY A 6 -33.90 12.70 -3.12
N ASN A 7 -33.59 11.85 -4.09
CA ASN A 7 -33.86 10.41 -4.04
C ASN A 7 -32.54 9.66 -3.77
N TYR A 8 -32.39 9.18 -2.54
CA TYR A 8 -31.31 8.28 -2.14
C TYR A 8 -31.60 6.87 -2.69
N GLY A 9 -30.87 6.49 -3.75
CA GLY A 9 -30.87 5.13 -4.30
C GLY A 9 -30.16 4.16 -3.36
N ASN A 10 -30.96 3.33 -2.70
CA ASN A 10 -30.53 2.24 -1.82
C ASN A 10 -30.01 1.07 -2.67
N TYR A 11 -28.71 0.73 -2.55
CA TYR A 11 -28.13 -0.43 -3.21
C TYR A 11 -28.56 -1.71 -2.47
N SER A 12 -29.59 -2.38 -2.99
CA SER A 12 -29.99 -3.72 -2.55
C SER A 12 -29.05 -4.78 -3.13
N ASN A 13 -28.37 -5.50 -2.24
CA ASN A 13 -27.52 -6.65 -2.55
C ASN A 13 -28.40 -7.87 -2.88
N THR A 14 -28.39 -8.32 -4.13
CA THR A 14 -29.17 -9.46 -4.61
C THR A 14 -28.39 -10.75 -4.38
N THR A 15 -28.66 -11.43 -3.26
CA THR A 15 -28.18 -12.79 -3.00
C THR A 15 -29.20 -13.80 -3.51
N TYR A 16 -28.83 -14.59 -4.52
CA TYR A 16 -29.59 -15.74 -4.99
C TYR A 16 -29.69 -16.80 -3.89
N SER A 17 -30.90 -17.02 -3.35
CA SER A 17 -31.23 -18.24 -2.60
C SER A 17 -32.18 -19.07 -3.46
N ALA A 18 -31.67 -20.22 -3.91
CA ALA A 18 -32.44 -21.24 -4.60
C ALA A 18 -33.16 -22.13 -3.58
N GLY A 19 -34.49 -22.09 -3.61
CA GLY A 19 -35.39 -23.24 -3.52
C GLY A 19 -35.31 -24.20 -2.34
N GLY A 20 -36.28 -24.06 -1.43
CA GLY A 20 -37.19 -25.16 -1.10
C GLY A 20 -37.03 -25.84 0.27
N GLY A 21 -38.12 -25.85 1.05
CA GLY A 21 -38.36 -26.90 2.05
C GLY A 21 -38.75 -26.44 3.45
N ALA A 22 -40.05 -26.31 3.66
CA ALA A 22 -40.85 -26.54 4.88
C ALA A 22 -40.14 -26.80 6.24
N GLY A 23 -40.65 -26.12 7.27
CA GLY A 23 -41.09 -26.80 8.50
C GLY A 23 -40.27 -26.57 9.78
N GLY A 24 -40.90 -25.85 10.73
CA GLY A 24 -41.03 -26.33 12.11
C GLY A 24 -39.85 -26.21 13.08
N GLY A 25 -40.00 -25.32 14.07
CA GLY A 25 -39.91 -25.68 15.49
C GLY A 25 -38.53 -25.95 16.12
N GLY A 26 -38.10 -25.02 16.98
CA GLY A 26 -37.71 -25.32 18.37
C GLY A 26 -36.35 -25.96 18.68
N PHE A 27 -35.65 -25.30 19.61
CA PHE A 27 -34.90 -25.85 20.75
C PHE A 27 -33.35 -25.77 20.74
N LEU A 28 -32.86 -25.28 21.90
CA LEU A 28 -31.57 -25.47 22.58
C LEU A 28 -30.33 -24.58 22.36
N THR A 29 -30.06 -23.87 23.46
CA THR A 29 -28.74 -23.59 24.07
C THR A 29 -27.79 -24.79 24.06
N GLY A 30 -26.50 -24.52 23.79
CA GLY A 30 -25.39 -25.31 24.30
C GLY A 30 -24.47 -25.89 23.23
N GLY A 31 -23.48 -25.10 22.80
CA GLY A 31 -22.40 -25.59 21.94
C GLY A 31 -21.27 -24.58 21.88
N SER A 32 -20.30 -24.71 22.80
CA SER A 32 -19.00 -24.05 22.70
C SER A 32 -18.28 -24.55 21.45
N GLN A 33 -18.43 -23.83 20.34
CA GLN A 33 -17.57 -23.98 19.17
C GLN A 33 -16.74 -22.71 19.05
N ASN A 34 -15.58 -22.77 19.69
CA ASN A 34 -14.47 -21.86 19.44
C ASN A 34 -13.96 -22.17 18.02
N SER A 35 -14.63 -21.64 17.00
CA SER A 35 -14.03 -21.54 15.68
C SER A 35 -12.91 -20.52 15.80
N PRO A 36 -11.65 -20.88 15.50
CA PRO A 36 -10.63 -19.87 15.32
C PRO A 36 -11.08 -19.10 14.08
N SER A 37 -11.70 -17.94 14.31
CA SER A 37 -11.67 -16.84 13.37
C SER A 37 -10.19 -16.53 13.16
N GLY A 38 -9.55 -17.31 12.28
CA GLY A 38 -8.34 -16.87 11.63
C GLY A 38 -8.72 -15.53 11.02
N GLY A 39 -8.18 -14.46 11.62
CA GLY A 39 -8.36 -13.11 11.11
C GLY A 39 -8.14 -13.20 9.62
N ALA A 40 -9.14 -12.79 8.85
CA ALA A 40 -9.00 -12.72 7.42
C ALA A 40 -7.73 -11.91 7.18
N ASP A 41 -6.66 -12.56 6.71
CA ASP A 41 -5.48 -11.88 6.20
C ASP A 41 -6.04 -10.84 5.24
N VAL A 42 -5.99 -9.57 5.65
CA VAL A 42 -6.40 -8.46 4.82
C VAL A 42 -5.47 -8.54 3.62
N LYS A 43 -5.95 -9.15 2.53
CA LYS A 43 -5.18 -9.35 1.30
C LYS A 43 -4.78 -7.96 0.84
N ASN A 44 -3.54 -7.60 1.13
CA ASN A 44 -2.99 -6.31 0.81
C ASN A 44 -2.75 -6.28 -0.70
N ASP A 45 -3.81 -5.90 -1.44
CA ASP A 45 -3.84 -5.96 -2.90
C ASP A 45 -3.19 -4.71 -3.52
N SER A 46 -1.99 -4.40 -3.02
CA SER A 46 -1.19 -3.26 -3.48
C SER A 46 -0.62 -3.49 -4.87
N LEU A 47 -0.53 -2.40 -5.65
CA LEU A 47 0.09 -2.36 -6.95
C LEU A 47 1.50 -1.77 -6.83
N ARG A 48 2.53 -2.57 -7.11
CA ARG A 48 3.92 -2.15 -7.03
C ARG A 48 4.51 -1.84 -8.41
N PRO A 49 4.98 -0.61 -8.68
CA PRO A 49 5.76 -0.31 -9.87
C PRO A 49 7.15 -0.94 -9.74
N VAL A 50 7.55 -1.71 -10.74
CA VAL A 50 8.81 -2.47 -10.73
C VAL A 50 9.46 -2.48 -12.10
N THR A 51 10.74 -2.83 -12.11
CA THR A 51 11.48 -3.21 -13.33
C THR A 51 11.38 -4.71 -13.58
N ILE A 52 11.56 -5.14 -14.82
CA ILE A 52 11.57 -6.56 -15.21
C ILE A 52 12.74 -7.30 -14.53
N LYS A 53 13.89 -6.65 -14.34
CA LYS A 53 15.01 -7.24 -13.61
C LYS A 53 14.62 -7.62 -12.18
N GLN A 54 13.90 -6.76 -11.47
CA GLN A 54 13.41 -7.07 -10.12
C GLN A 54 12.42 -8.22 -10.12
N LEU A 55 11.54 -8.33 -11.13
CA LEU A 55 10.64 -9.47 -11.26
C LEU A 55 11.40 -10.79 -11.45
N ASN A 56 12.41 -10.78 -12.33
CA ASN A 56 13.24 -11.96 -12.60
C ASN A 56 14.08 -12.36 -11.37
N ALA A 57 14.54 -11.40 -10.59
CA ALA A 57 15.34 -11.60 -9.38
C ALA A 57 14.51 -11.78 -8.09
N SER A 58 13.18 -11.67 -8.16
CA SER A 58 12.32 -11.76 -6.97
C SER A 58 12.42 -13.11 -6.29
N GLU A 59 12.44 -13.11 -4.96
CA GLU A 59 12.54 -14.33 -4.16
C GLU A 59 11.17 -14.99 -4.03
N THR A 60 11.15 -16.31 -3.87
CA THR A 60 9.94 -17.09 -3.62
C THR A 60 10.29 -18.39 -2.90
N GLN A 61 9.45 -18.83 -1.97
CA GLN A 61 9.64 -20.10 -1.25
C GLN A 61 8.81 -21.23 -1.86
N ASP A 62 7.67 -20.91 -2.47
CA ASP A 62 6.62 -21.85 -2.89
C ASP A 62 6.12 -21.62 -4.33
N ASN A 63 6.79 -20.74 -5.09
CA ASN A 63 6.40 -20.30 -6.44
C ASN A 63 5.06 -19.56 -6.52
N THR A 64 4.44 -19.20 -5.39
CA THR A 64 3.17 -18.46 -5.33
C THR A 64 3.31 -17.14 -4.59
N ASN A 65 4.13 -17.11 -3.55
CA ASN A 65 4.43 -15.92 -2.78
C ASN A 65 5.79 -15.35 -3.20
N PHE A 66 5.76 -14.13 -3.73
CA PHE A 66 6.95 -13.44 -4.22
C PHE A 66 7.28 -12.27 -3.31
N THR A 67 8.58 -12.03 -3.13
CA THR A 67 9.09 -10.86 -2.40
C THR A 67 10.10 -10.09 -3.24
N ILE A 68 10.06 -8.77 -3.09
CA ILE A 68 11.07 -7.84 -3.63
C ILE A 68 11.42 -6.89 -2.50
N ASP A 69 12.71 -6.67 -2.25
CA ASP A 69 13.22 -5.83 -1.15
C ASP A 69 12.70 -6.30 0.23
N ASN A 70 12.64 -7.61 0.45
CA ASN A 70 12.07 -8.25 1.65
C ASN A 70 10.59 -7.93 1.92
N SER A 71 9.88 -7.32 0.97
CA SER A 71 8.46 -7.05 1.06
C SER A 71 7.66 -7.94 0.09
N PRO A 72 6.54 -8.53 0.53
CA PRO A 72 5.63 -9.26 -0.35
C PRO A 72 5.14 -8.38 -1.51
N ILE A 73 4.91 -8.99 -2.67
CA ILE A 73 4.24 -8.35 -3.80
C ILE A 73 2.93 -9.07 -4.10
N SER A 74 1.83 -8.31 -4.23
CA SER A 74 0.55 -8.85 -4.72
C SER A 74 0.41 -8.60 -6.21
N GLN A 75 0.39 -7.33 -6.62
CA GLN A 75 0.25 -6.92 -8.01
C GLN A 75 1.43 -6.05 -8.43
N VAL A 76 1.78 -6.12 -9.70
CA VAL A 76 2.90 -5.37 -10.27
C VAL A 76 2.47 -4.61 -11.51
N THR A 77 3.09 -3.46 -11.73
CA THR A 77 3.01 -2.74 -13.00
C THR A 77 4.40 -2.43 -13.53
N PHE A 78 4.54 -2.54 -14.84
CA PHE A 78 5.76 -2.19 -15.55
C PHE A 78 5.46 -1.63 -16.94
N VAL A 79 6.38 -0.83 -17.46
CA VAL A 79 6.36 -0.30 -18.81
C VAL A 79 7.53 -0.89 -19.59
N GLY A 80 7.29 -1.34 -20.82
CA GLY A 80 8.35 -1.87 -21.68
C GLY A 80 7.90 -1.99 -23.13
N GLN A 81 8.86 -2.25 -24.01
CA GLN A 81 8.63 -2.44 -25.44
C GLN A 81 8.28 -3.91 -25.74
N VAL A 82 7.23 -4.13 -26.52
CA VAL A 82 6.89 -5.46 -27.04
C VAL A 82 7.92 -5.87 -28.08
N ARG A 83 8.59 -7.01 -27.87
CA ARG A 83 9.60 -7.57 -28.78
C ARG A 83 9.07 -8.75 -29.58
N ASN A 84 8.05 -9.43 -29.08
CA ASN A 84 7.36 -10.49 -29.81
C ASN A 84 5.93 -10.70 -29.27
N ILE A 85 5.03 -11.09 -30.16
CA ILE A 85 3.64 -11.45 -29.84
C ILE A 85 3.38 -12.89 -30.30
N SER A 86 2.85 -13.72 -29.38
CA SER A 86 2.42 -15.09 -29.67
C SER A 86 0.96 -15.25 -29.26
N GLN A 87 0.07 -15.35 -30.25
CA GLN A 87 -1.37 -15.52 -30.03
C GLN A 87 -1.74 -17.00 -30.01
N GLN A 88 -2.53 -17.38 -29.01
CA GLN A 88 -3.13 -18.70 -28.85
C GLN A 88 -4.65 -18.54 -28.67
N THR A 89 -5.38 -19.65 -28.70
CA THR A 89 -6.85 -19.65 -28.57
C THR A 89 -7.32 -19.02 -27.25
N THR A 90 -6.62 -19.26 -26.14
CA THR A 90 -7.04 -18.84 -24.79
C THR A 90 -6.22 -17.69 -24.21
N ASN A 91 -5.12 -17.30 -24.86
CA ASN A 91 -4.25 -16.22 -24.36
C ASN A 91 -3.42 -15.59 -25.48
N ILE A 92 -2.97 -14.37 -25.24
CA ILE A 92 -1.90 -13.71 -25.99
C ILE A 92 -0.69 -13.58 -25.06
N THR A 93 0.46 -14.05 -25.52
CA THR A 93 1.73 -13.91 -24.81
C THR A 93 2.57 -12.82 -25.48
N TYR A 94 2.93 -11.79 -24.72
CA TYR A 94 3.81 -10.71 -25.12
C TYR A 94 5.18 -10.91 -24.48
N LYS A 95 6.24 -10.93 -25.29
CA LYS A 95 7.61 -10.79 -24.77
C LYS A 95 7.94 -9.32 -24.66
N ILE A 96 8.15 -8.82 -23.44
CA ILE A 96 8.37 -7.40 -23.16
C ILE A 96 9.79 -7.17 -22.65
N ASP A 97 10.40 -6.06 -23.07
CA ASP A 97 11.74 -5.60 -22.71
C ASP A 97 11.67 -4.16 -22.19
N ASP A 98 12.19 -3.89 -20.99
CA ASP A 98 12.22 -2.56 -20.37
C ASP A 98 13.64 -1.96 -20.30
N GLY A 99 14.62 -2.61 -20.95
CA GLY A 99 16.04 -2.26 -20.88
C GLY A 99 16.78 -2.83 -19.66
N THR A 100 16.07 -3.31 -18.65
CA THR A 100 16.65 -3.98 -17.47
C THR A 100 16.61 -5.51 -17.59
N GLY A 101 15.69 -6.03 -18.41
CA GLY A 101 15.55 -7.45 -18.71
C GLY A 101 14.37 -7.71 -19.62
N THR A 102 14.10 -8.99 -19.90
CA THR A 102 12.92 -9.42 -20.66
C THR A 102 12.07 -10.39 -19.84
N LEU A 103 10.75 -10.34 -20.05
CA LEU A 103 9.78 -11.21 -19.39
C LEU A 103 8.54 -11.42 -20.27
N GLU A 104 7.85 -12.55 -20.07
CA GLU A 104 6.59 -12.86 -20.74
C GLU A 104 5.39 -12.34 -19.94
N ALA A 105 4.53 -11.58 -20.61
CA ALA A 105 3.25 -11.10 -20.13
C ALA A 105 2.13 -11.85 -20.85
N LYS A 106 1.24 -12.53 -20.11
CA LYS A 106 0.14 -13.31 -20.65
C LYS A 106 -1.19 -12.64 -20.37
N LEU A 107 -1.90 -12.25 -21.42
CA LEU A 107 -3.27 -11.76 -21.36
C LEU A 107 -4.21 -12.91 -21.72
N TRP A 108 -5.11 -13.27 -20.81
CA TRP A 108 -6.10 -14.32 -21.08
C TRP A 108 -7.23 -13.76 -21.95
N ILE A 109 -7.61 -14.52 -22.97
CA ILE A 109 -8.70 -14.19 -23.87
C ILE A 109 -9.90 -15.03 -23.47
N ASP A 110 -11.02 -14.38 -23.24
CA ASP A 110 -12.32 -15.04 -23.24
C ASP A 110 -12.72 -15.28 -24.71
N PRO A 111 -12.90 -16.55 -25.15
CA PRO A 111 -13.29 -16.84 -26.53
C PRO A 111 -14.63 -16.22 -26.94
N ASP A 112 -15.50 -15.92 -25.96
CA ASP A 112 -16.81 -15.31 -26.19
C ASP A 112 -16.78 -13.77 -26.13
N ALA A 113 -15.65 -13.17 -25.74
CA ALA A 113 -15.49 -11.71 -25.70
C ALA A 113 -15.26 -11.13 -27.11
N ASP A 114 -15.85 -9.97 -27.35
CA ASP A 114 -15.69 -9.23 -28.60
C ASP A 114 -14.21 -8.91 -28.86
N GLU A 115 -13.74 -9.17 -30.08
CA GLU A 115 -12.37 -8.88 -30.50
C GLU A 115 -12.00 -7.39 -30.34
N SER A 116 -12.99 -6.50 -30.39
CA SER A 116 -12.80 -5.05 -30.16
C SER A 116 -12.28 -4.72 -28.76
N THR A 117 -12.48 -5.62 -27.79
CA THR A 117 -12.01 -5.45 -26.40
C THR A 117 -10.52 -5.78 -26.23
N ARG A 118 -9.89 -6.40 -27.25
CA ARG A 118 -8.49 -6.77 -27.19
C ARG A 118 -7.60 -5.54 -27.40
N PRO A 119 -6.48 -5.40 -26.66
CA PRO A 119 -5.57 -4.28 -26.87
C PRO A 119 -5.00 -4.27 -28.29
N ALA A 120 -5.13 -3.14 -28.99
CA ALA A 120 -4.49 -2.92 -30.29
C ALA A 120 -2.98 -2.71 -30.10
N VAL A 121 -2.23 -3.81 -29.96
CA VAL A 121 -0.79 -3.81 -29.67
C VAL A 121 -0.05 -4.53 -30.78
N SER A 122 0.97 -3.87 -31.32
CA SER A 122 1.89 -4.40 -32.32
C SER A 122 3.30 -4.56 -31.74
N GLU A 123 4.13 -5.36 -32.41
CA GLU A 123 5.56 -5.44 -32.09
C GLU A 123 6.22 -4.06 -32.18
N ASN A 124 7.24 -3.85 -31.34
CA ASN A 124 7.99 -2.60 -31.16
C ASN A 124 7.21 -1.43 -30.54
N THR A 125 5.95 -1.64 -30.15
CA THR A 125 5.18 -0.66 -29.38
C THR A 125 5.49 -0.75 -27.89
N TYR A 126 5.56 0.40 -27.20
CA TYR A 126 5.63 0.43 -25.75
C TYR A 126 4.26 0.18 -25.14
N VAL A 127 4.24 -0.60 -24.06
CA VAL A 127 3.02 -0.95 -23.35
C VAL A 127 3.18 -0.76 -21.84
N ARG A 128 2.09 -0.44 -21.16
CA ARG A 128 1.96 -0.61 -19.70
C ARG A 128 1.22 -1.91 -19.44
N CYS A 129 1.85 -2.86 -18.75
CA CYS A 129 1.15 -4.03 -18.18
C CYS A 129 0.95 -3.85 -16.68
N TRP A 130 -0.18 -4.36 -16.21
CA TRP A 130 -0.50 -4.56 -14.82
C TRP A 130 -1.02 -5.98 -14.64
N GLY A 131 -0.45 -6.71 -13.68
CA GLY A 131 -0.88 -8.08 -13.40
C GLY A 131 -0.23 -8.69 -12.16
N LYS A 132 -0.34 -10.01 -12.05
CA LYS A 132 0.26 -10.81 -10.98
C LYS A 132 1.43 -11.61 -11.52
N LEU A 133 2.55 -11.59 -10.80
CA LEU A 133 3.70 -12.45 -11.10
C LEU A 133 3.32 -13.90 -10.81
N LYS A 134 3.67 -14.80 -11.72
CA LYS A 134 3.47 -16.24 -11.60
C LYS A 134 4.75 -16.95 -11.99
N CYS A 135 4.97 -18.13 -11.42
CA CYS A 135 6.05 -19.03 -11.82
C CYS A 135 5.44 -20.37 -12.22
N PHE A 136 5.76 -20.85 -13.42
CA PHE A 136 5.37 -22.17 -13.89
C PHE A 136 6.57 -22.84 -14.53
N ASN A 137 6.87 -24.07 -14.11
CA ASN A 137 8.06 -24.81 -14.56
C ASN A 137 9.36 -23.98 -14.45
N ASN A 138 9.54 -23.32 -13.30
CA ASN A 138 10.66 -22.43 -13.01
C ASN A 138 10.79 -21.21 -13.97
N LYS A 139 9.77 -20.92 -14.77
CA LYS A 139 9.71 -19.77 -15.68
C LYS A 139 8.71 -18.74 -15.16
N ARG A 140 9.23 -17.54 -14.88
CA ARG A 140 8.45 -16.40 -14.41
C ARG A 140 7.73 -15.72 -15.58
N HIS A 141 6.49 -15.35 -15.34
CA HIS A 141 5.66 -14.59 -16.27
C HIS A 141 4.63 -13.77 -15.50
N VAL A 142 4.13 -12.70 -16.09
CA VAL A 142 3.06 -11.90 -15.49
C VAL A 142 1.75 -12.28 -16.16
N GLY A 143 0.77 -12.73 -15.38
CA GLY A 143 -0.61 -12.80 -15.86
C GLY A 143 -1.19 -11.39 -15.83
N CYS A 144 -1.28 -10.72 -16.98
CA CYS A 144 -1.77 -9.34 -17.05
C CYS A 144 -3.30 -9.34 -16.84
N HIS A 145 -3.77 -8.48 -15.94
CA HIS A 145 -5.17 -8.07 -15.86
C HIS A 145 -5.47 -6.96 -16.87
N PHE A 146 -4.45 -6.13 -17.14
CA PHE A 146 -4.55 -4.99 -18.01
C PHE A 146 -3.26 -4.83 -18.80
N LEU A 147 -3.37 -4.55 -20.10
CA LEU A 147 -2.25 -4.25 -20.97
C LEU A 147 -2.72 -3.22 -22.00
N ARG A 148 -2.05 -2.08 -22.09
CA ARG A 148 -2.36 -1.03 -23.08
C ARG A 148 -1.12 -0.52 -23.78
N PRO A 149 -1.24 -0.07 -25.04
CA PRO A 149 -0.19 0.74 -25.65
C PRO A 149 0.00 2.05 -24.88
N ILE A 150 1.25 2.51 -24.82
CA ILE A 150 1.63 3.83 -24.35
C ILE A 150 1.32 4.84 -25.45
N THR A 151 0.63 5.93 -25.10
CA THR A 151 0.31 7.03 -26.02
C THR A 151 1.16 8.27 -25.74
N ASP A 152 1.62 8.44 -24.49
CA ASP A 152 2.58 9.49 -24.10
C ASP A 152 3.91 8.86 -23.67
N MET A 153 4.98 9.19 -24.40
CA MET A 153 6.32 8.65 -24.14
C MET A 153 6.91 9.10 -22.79
N ASN A 154 6.39 10.16 -22.16
CA ASN A 154 6.78 10.56 -20.81
C ASN A 154 6.49 9.48 -19.76
N GLU A 155 5.50 8.61 -20.01
CA GLU A 155 5.15 7.49 -19.13
C GLU A 155 6.33 6.53 -18.91
N ILE A 156 7.22 6.38 -19.90
CA ILE A 156 8.36 5.47 -19.82
C ILE A 156 9.38 6.00 -18.80
N SER A 157 9.76 7.26 -18.93
CA SER A 157 10.69 7.91 -18.00
C SER A 157 10.09 8.03 -16.60
N PHE A 158 8.81 8.40 -16.52
CA PHE A 158 8.07 8.44 -15.26
C PHE A 158 8.11 7.08 -14.55
N HIS A 159 7.79 6.00 -15.26
CA HIS A 159 7.76 4.65 -14.68
C HIS A 159 9.12 4.23 -14.11
N LEU A 160 10.23 4.53 -14.80
CA LEU A 160 11.57 4.22 -14.30
C LEU A 160 11.91 5.00 -13.02
N LEU A 161 11.54 6.28 -12.96
CA LEU A 161 11.71 7.09 -11.75
C LEU A 161 10.83 6.58 -10.61
N GLU A 162 9.58 6.23 -10.90
CA GLU A 162 8.61 5.69 -9.95
C GLU A 162 9.09 4.36 -9.35
N ALA A 163 9.46 3.38 -10.18
CA ALA A 163 10.00 2.10 -9.72
C ALA A 163 11.27 2.28 -8.88
N THR A 164 12.14 3.22 -9.25
CA THR A 164 13.35 3.55 -8.49
C THR A 164 13.02 4.15 -7.14
N ALA A 165 12.10 5.12 -7.09
CA ALA A 165 11.68 5.78 -5.85
C ALA A 165 11.06 4.79 -4.87
N VAL A 166 10.18 3.90 -5.36
CA VAL A 166 9.57 2.84 -4.56
C VAL A 166 10.62 1.85 -4.05
N HIS A 167 11.56 1.41 -4.90
CA HIS A 167 12.66 0.56 -4.48
C HIS A 167 13.50 1.20 -3.37
N LEU A 168 13.84 2.49 -3.52
CA LEU A 168 14.58 3.23 -2.49
C LEU A 168 13.78 3.36 -1.20
N HIS A 169 12.46 3.57 -1.28
CA HIS A 169 11.61 3.62 -0.10
C HIS A 169 11.65 2.32 0.69
N PHE A 170 11.52 1.16 0.04
CA PHE A 170 11.58 -0.14 0.71
C PHE A 170 12.97 -0.49 1.25
N THR A 171 14.05 -0.06 0.58
CA THR A 171 15.42 -0.43 0.95
C THR A 171 16.10 0.56 1.88
N LYS A 172 15.70 1.84 1.86
CA LYS A 172 16.34 2.92 2.61
C LYS A 172 15.39 3.72 3.51
N GLY A 173 14.09 3.46 3.43
CA GLY A 173 13.08 4.25 4.11
C GLY A 173 12.77 5.57 3.38
N PRO A 174 11.92 6.43 3.96
CA PRO A 174 11.60 7.73 3.39
C PRO A 174 12.87 8.60 3.25
N PRO A 175 12.94 9.49 2.22
CA PRO A 175 14.07 10.39 2.05
C PRO A 175 14.33 11.16 3.34
N ALA A 176 15.60 11.22 3.78
CA ALA A 176 15.97 12.09 4.88
C ALA A 176 15.55 13.52 4.51
N GLY A 177 14.61 14.09 5.26
CA GLY A 177 14.26 15.50 5.11
C GLY A 177 15.54 16.32 5.17
N LYS A 178 15.68 17.34 4.29
CA LYS A 178 16.84 18.22 4.25
C LYS A 178 16.96 19.00 5.57
N GLY A 179 17.45 18.36 6.62
CA GLY A 179 18.06 18.99 7.78
C GLY A 179 19.38 19.59 7.33
N GLY A 180 19.52 20.91 7.51
CA GLY A 180 20.60 21.71 6.94
C GLY A 180 22.00 21.18 7.24
N ALA A 181 22.92 21.49 6.32
CA ALA A 181 24.34 21.26 6.43
C ALA A 181 24.87 21.67 7.82
N GLN A 182 25.38 20.69 8.57
CA GLN A 182 26.00 20.92 9.86
C GLN A 182 27.48 21.27 9.63
N ASN A 183 27.75 22.57 9.53
CA ASN A 183 29.08 23.13 9.74
C ASN A 183 29.38 23.14 11.24
N GLY A 184 30.64 22.85 11.60
CA GLY A 184 31.22 23.29 12.86
C GLY A 184 31.71 22.17 13.78
N GLY A 185 33.01 21.86 13.68
CA GLY A 185 33.73 21.11 14.69
C GLY A 185 33.80 21.85 16.03
N GLY A 186 34.04 21.09 17.10
CA GLY A 186 34.26 21.64 18.44
C GLY A 186 34.26 20.53 19.49
N ALA A 187 35.33 20.47 20.28
CA ALA A 187 35.71 19.38 21.15
C ALA A 187 34.84 19.21 22.43
N ALA A 188 34.88 17.96 22.92
CA ALA A 188 34.99 17.51 24.31
C ALA A 188 33.96 17.95 25.38
N GLN A 189 33.45 16.93 26.11
CA GLN A 189 33.39 16.77 27.59
C GLN A 189 32.07 16.06 27.99
N GLN A 190 32.09 14.75 28.26
CA GLN A 190 32.25 14.08 29.57
C GLN A 190 30.97 14.00 30.43
N ASN A 191 30.55 12.74 30.68
CA ASN A 191 29.80 12.16 31.79
C ASN A 191 28.31 12.48 32.04
N GLY A 192 27.53 11.40 32.22
CA GLY A 192 26.38 11.35 33.14
C GLY A 192 25.10 10.82 32.51
N GLY A 193 24.72 9.58 32.85
CA GLY A 193 23.61 8.86 32.23
C GLY A 193 22.22 9.52 32.36
N ALA A 194 21.53 9.56 31.24
CA ALA A 194 20.09 9.37 31.08
C ALA A 194 19.88 9.02 29.60
N ALA A 195 19.03 8.03 29.30
CA ALA A 195 18.76 7.62 27.92
C ALA A 195 18.12 8.78 27.16
N ASP A 196 18.94 9.46 26.35
CA ASP A 196 18.57 10.57 25.49
C ASP A 196 17.84 10.03 24.25
N PHE A 197 16.52 9.97 24.33
CA PHE A 197 15.66 9.90 23.14
C PHE A 197 15.56 11.31 22.52
N GLY A 198 16.69 11.84 22.06
CA GLY A 198 16.83 13.20 21.56
C GLY A 198 17.38 13.21 20.14
N GLY A 199 16.50 13.11 19.13
CA GLY A 199 16.98 13.23 17.75
C GLY A 199 15.96 12.89 16.67
N GLY A 200 14.72 13.35 16.78
CA GLY A 200 13.72 13.10 15.73
C GLY A 200 12.60 14.13 15.77
N ALA A 201 12.42 14.84 14.65
CA ALA A 201 11.27 15.68 14.34
C ALA A 201 11.03 16.93 15.21
N ASN A 202 12.10 17.58 15.73
CA ASN A 202 11.87 18.87 16.36
C ASN A 202 11.40 19.98 15.39
N GLY A 203 11.65 19.81 14.08
CA GLY A 203 11.40 20.80 13.04
C GLY A 203 10.07 20.70 12.27
N ALA A 204 9.18 19.74 12.60
CA ALA A 204 7.89 19.58 11.91
C ALA A 204 6.68 20.13 12.72
N LEU A 205 6.92 20.61 13.93
CA LEU A 205 5.87 21.07 14.84
C LEU A 205 5.95 22.59 15.02
N PRO A 206 4.80 23.30 15.06
CA PRO A 206 4.76 24.74 15.29
C PRO A 206 5.58 25.20 16.51
N PRO A 207 6.20 26.39 16.47
CA PRO A 207 6.80 26.98 17.65
C PRO A 207 5.73 27.16 18.74
N GLY A 208 5.93 26.52 19.89
CA GLY A 208 4.98 26.56 21.01
C GLY A 208 4.29 25.23 21.34
N THR A 209 4.42 24.19 20.50
CA THR A 209 3.88 22.86 20.82
C THR A 209 4.47 22.30 22.11
N SER A 210 3.62 21.84 23.03
CA SER A 210 4.04 21.35 24.34
C SER A 210 4.95 20.13 24.26
N ALA A 211 5.74 19.89 25.31
CA ALA A 211 6.62 18.74 25.39
C ALA A 211 5.87 17.40 25.34
N VAL A 212 4.62 17.37 25.82
CA VAL A 212 3.77 16.18 25.81
C VAL A 212 3.21 15.92 24.41
N ALA A 213 2.63 16.94 23.76
CA ALA A 213 2.18 16.87 22.37
C ALA A 213 3.31 16.44 21.43
N ARG A 214 4.51 17.00 21.63
CA ARG A 214 5.70 16.65 20.85
C ARG A 214 6.12 15.19 21.00
N LYS A 215 6.02 14.62 22.20
CA LYS A 215 6.26 13.18 22.44
C LYS A 215 5.19 12.29 21.81
N VAL A 216 3.92 12.68 21.93
CA VAL A 216 2.77 11.97 21.33
C VAL A 216 2.92 11.93 19.81
N TYR A 217 3.15 13.08 19.17
CA TYR A 217 3.36 13.19 17.73
C TYR A 217 4.52 12.30 17.25
N ASN A 218 5.64 12.30 17.97
CA ASN A 218 6.79 11.47 17.64
C ASN A 218 6.49 9.96 17.74
N VAL A 219 5.66 9.54 18.68
CA VAL A 219 5.28 8.13 18.80
C VAL A 219 4.35 7.72 17.67
N ILE A 220 3.37 8.55 17.30
CA ILE A 220 2.48 8.29 16.18
C ILE A 220 3.29 8.21 14.87
N LEU A 221 4.26 9.12 14.69
CA LEU A 221 5.10 9.18 13.49
C LEU A 221 6.02 7.98 13.31
N ASN A 222 6.66 7.52 14.39
CA ASN A 222 7.72 6.49 14.32
C ASN A 222 7.20 5.08 14.60
N THR A 223 5.93 4.93 14.94
CA THR A 223 5.31 3.63 15.13
C THR A 223 4.78 3.13 13.79
N PRO A 224 5.17 1.92 13.34
CA PRO A 224 4.49 1.29 12.21
C PRO A 224 2.99 1.18 12.52
N GLN A 225 2.17 1.92 11.77
CA GLN A 225 0.73 1.95 11.97
C GLN A 225 0.05 0.97 11.02
N SER A 226 -1.06 0.37 11.45
CA SER A 226 -2.07 -0.12 10.51
C SER A 226 -2.69 1.08 9.79
N ASN A 227 -3.53 0.84 8.77
CA ASN A 227 -4.24 1.92 8.05
C ASN A 227 -5.18 2.77 8.96
N GLU A 228 -5.26 2.48 10.26
CA GLU A 228 -6.23 3.03 11.21
C GLU A 228 -5.60 4.00 12.23
N GLY A 229 -4.27 4.17 12.26
CA GLY A 229 -3.60 5.04 13.24
C GLY A 229 -3.19 4.33 14.53
N LEU A 230 -3.05 5.08 15.64
CA LEU A 230 -2.59 4.55 16.92
C LEU A 230 -3.52 4.96 18.07
N HIS A 231 -3.92 3.98 18.89
CA HIS A 231 -4.84 4.17 19.99
C HIS A 231 -4.14 4.81 21.22
N MET A 232 -4.88 5.61 22.00
CA MET A 232 -4.39 6.36 23.15
C MET A 232 -3.67 5.48 24.19
N HIS A 233 -4.18 4.29 24.45
CA HIS A 233 -3.57 3.37 25.41
C HIS A 233 -2.20 2.85 24.94
N ASP A 234 -2.03 2.64 23.63
CA ASP A 234 -0.77 2.19 23.06
C ASP A 234 0.28 3.30 23.10
N ILE A 235 -0.14 4.53 22.83
CA ILE A 235 0.71 5.73 22.96
C ILE A 235 1.17 5.91 24.40
N ALA A 236 0.24 5.81 25.36
CA ALA A 236 0.52 5.91 26.80
C ALA A 236 1.53 4.86 27.26
N THR A 237 1.34 3.60 26.83
CA THR A 237 2.23 2.49 27.16
C THR A 237 3.64 2.72 26.60
N ARG A 238 3.75 3.17 25.35
CA ARG A 238 5.05 3.45 24.71
C ARG A 238 5.80 4.62 25.33
N LEU A 239 5.08 5.63 25.79
CA LEU A 239 5.66 6.83 26.42
C LEU A 239 5.89 6.66 27.92
N GLY A 240 5.32 5.62 28.54
CA GLY A 240 5.30 5.48 30.00
C GLY A 240 4.58 6.65 30.69
N MET A 241 3.54 7.20 30.05
CA MET A 241 2.76 8.34 30.55
C MET A 241 1.31 7.93 30.84
N ASN A 242 0.60 8.70 31.67
CA ASN A 242 -0.82 8.50 31.88
C ASN A 242 -1.62 8.89 30.64
N THR A 243 -2.71 8.16 30.36
CA THR A 243 -3.64 8.43 29.24
C THR A 243 -4.23 9.83 29.31
N ALA A 244 -4.44 10.41 30.50
CA ALA A 244 -4.92 11.78 30.65
C ALA A 244 -3.94 12.84 30.09
N ASP A 245 -2.63 12.61 30.23
CA ASP A 245 -1.62 13.53 29.71
C ASP A 245 -1.42 13.32 28.20
N VAL A 246 -1.52 12.07 27.73
CA VAL A 246 -1.56 11.75 26.29
C VAL A 246 -2.76 12.43 25.63
N GLY A 247 -3.95 12.35 26.23
CA GLY A 247 -5.17 12.99 25.72
C GLY A 247 -5.00 14.49 25.55
N LYS A 248 -4.49 15.20 26.58
CA LYS A 248 -4.18 16.64 26.48
C LYS A 248 -3.19 16.97 25.37
N GLY A 249 -2.16 16.13 25.21
CA GLY A 249 -1.18 16.28 24.13
C GLY A 249 -1.78 16.05 22.74
N SER A 250 -2.69 15.09 22.61
CA SER A 250 -3.42 14.80 21.37
C SER A 250 -4.42 15.91 21.02
N ASP A 251 -5.16 16.44 22.00
CA ASP A 251 -6.10 17.55 21.79
C ASP A 251 -5.39 18.79 21.24
N GLU A 252 -4.23 19.11 21.79
CA GLU A 252 -3.38 20.21 21.29
C GLU A 252 -2.94 19.98 19.83
N LEU A 253 -2.57 18.74 19.47
CA LEU A 253 -2.18 18.40 18.10
C LEU A 253 -3.37 18.42 17.12
N LEU A 254 -4.57 18.06 17.58
CA LEU A 254 -5.82 18.15 16.83
C LEU A 254 -6.18 19.62 16.55
N GLU A 255 -6.10 20.49 17.57
CA GLU A 255 -6.32 21.93 17.42
C GLU A 255 -5.31 22.56 16.44
N GLN A 256 -4.06 22.08 16.46
CA GLN A 256 -3.01 22.51 15.53
C GLN A 256 -3.14 21.89 14.13
N GLY A 257 -4.08 20.97 13.90
CA GLY A 257 -4.32 20.32 12.61
C GLY A 257 -3.18 19.38 12.19
N LEU A 258 -2.47 18.77 13.13
CA LEU A 258 -1.30 17.92 12.87
C LEU A 258 -1.64 16.43 12.88
N ILE A 259 -2.71 16.07 13.58
CA ILE A 259 -3.27 14.72 13.62
C ILE A 259 -4.79 14.81 13.38
N TYR A 260 -5.43 13.67 13.10
CA TYR A 260 -6.88 13.55 13.00
C TYR A 260 -7.37 12.26 13.65
N THR A 261 -8.62 12.25 14.15
CA THR A 261 -9.28 11.05 14.68
C THR A 261 -9.70 10.12 13.54
N THR A 262 -9.56 8.82 13.76
CA THR A 262 -9.83 7.80 12.73
C THR A 262 -11.04 6.93 13.08
N VAL A 263 -10.83 5.89 13.89
CA VAL A 263 -11.82 4.86 14.22
C VAL A 263 -12.75 5.34 15.33
N ASP A 264 -12.21 6.07 16.30
CA ASP A 264 -12.91 6.66 17.44
C ASP A 264 -12.18 7.93 17.92
N ASP A 265 -12.70 8.53 18.99
CA ASP A 265 -12.15 9.76 19.59
C ASP A 265 -10.80 9.55 20.30
N GLN A 266 -10.30 8.31 20.39
CA GLN A 266 -9.07 7.94 21.07
C GLN A 266 -8.02 7.30 20.15
N THR A 267 -8.25 7.32 18.84
CA THR A 267 -7.34 6.75 17.84
C THR A 267 -6.97 7.82 16.82
N TRP A 268 -5.66 8.04 16.66
CA TRP A 268 -5.16 9.16 15.85
C TRP A 268 -4.14 8.74 14.79
N ALA A 269 -4.18 9.44 13.66
CA ALA A 269 -3.19 9.35 12.59
C ALA A 269 -2.67 10.75 12.21
N ILE A 270 -1.49 10.81 11.59
CA ILE A 270 -0.88 12.08 11.20
C ILE A 270 -1.60 12.68 9.99
N LEU A 271 -1.95 13.96 10.09
CA LEU A 271 -2.48 14.71 8.97
C LEU A 271 -1.31 15.14 8.08
N ASN A 272 -1.20 14.53 6.89
CA ASN A 272 -0.11 14.84 5.96
C ASN A 272 -0.39 16.18 5.28
N THR A 273 0.04 17.29 5.87
CA THR A 273 0.01 18.62 5.23
C THR A 273 1.12 18.74 4.21
N GLY A 274 0.95 18.07 3.06
CA GLY A 274 1.76 18.33 1.88
C GLY A 274 1.41 19.70 1.32
N ASN A 275 2.39 20.60 1.25
CA ASN A 275 2.29 21.84 0.48
C ASN A 275 1.84 21.50 -0.96
N PHE A 276 0.72 22.10 -1.39
CA PHE A 276 0.37 22.21 -2.80
C PHE A 276 1.40 23.09 -3.54
#